data_AF-A0A382PSC7-F1
#
_entry.id   AF-A0A382PSC7-F1
#
_cell.length_a   1.000
_cell.length_b   1.000
_cell.length_c   1.000
_cell.angle_alpha   90.00
_cell.angle_beta   90.00
_cell.angle_gamma   90.00
#
_symmetry.space_group_name_H-M   'P 1'
#
loop_
_entity.id
_entity.type
_entity.pdbx_description
1 polymer ?
#
loop_
_entity_poly.entity_id
_entity_poly.type
_entity_poly.pdbx_seq_one_letter_code
_entity_poly.pdbx_strand_id
1 'polypeptide(L)'
;MKKFSFILIAIIASFSTVVFAGPKIEVLHWWTSGGEAAALKVLKDDFAANGGEWLDMPVTGGGGDAANVTLKARIVAGDPPSASQIKGPTIQEYDQEGVVAPYNIDAVAQAEGWDDLLDPMIAAVHKCENNSGPYCAAPVNIHRIDWIWANKSVFDSNGISMPTTWDELNAAADKLQAAGLVAFAHGGQPWQDATVFEAVALGIGGNNYYKNCYVNLEENCLRS
;
A
#
# COMPACT_ATOMS: atom_id res chain seq x y z
N MET A 1 76.64 -40.22 -3.93
CA MET A 1 76.09 -39.02 -4.61
C MET A 1 74.89 -39.40 -5.47
N LYS A 2 73.66 -39.27 -4.98
CA LYS A 2 72.45 -39.18 -5.81
C LYS A 2 71.46 -38.27 -5.06
N LYS A 3 71.27 -37.05 -5.57
CA LYS A 3 70.31 -36.06 -5.03
C LYS A 3 68.94 -36.40 -5.64
N PHE A 4 67.96 -36.75 -4.81
CA PHE A 4 66.56 -36.85 -5.23
C PHE A 4 65.90 -35.49 -4.99
N SER A 5 65.60 -34.76 -6.07
CA SER A 5 64.76 -33.57 -6.04
C SER A 5 63.30 -34.00 -5.98
N PHE A 6 62.62 -33.70 -4.88
CA PHE A 6 61.15 -33.76 -4.81
C PHE A 6 60.58 -32.50 -5.48
N ILE A 7 59.85 -32.68 -6.58
CA ILE A 7 59.04 -31.63 -7.19
C ILE A 7 57.71 -31.58 -6.44
N LEU A 8 57.46 -30.48 -5.73
CA LEU A 8 56.20 -30.20 -5.06
C LEU A 8 55.20 -29.65 -6.09
N ILE A 9 54.25 -30.48 -6.52
CA ILE A 9 53.13 -30.03 -7.37
C ILE A 9 52.10 -29.38 -6.46
N ALA A 10 52.00 -28.05 -6.51
CA ALA A 10 50.94 -27.30 -5.84
C ALA A 10 49.63 -27.46 -6.62
N ILE A 11 48.72 -28.28 -6.10
CA ILE A 11 47.34 -28.38 -6.59
C ILE A 11 46.60 -27.12 -6.09
N ILE A 12 46.42 -26.14 -6.98
CA ILE A 12 45.51 -25.02 -6.73
C ILE A 12 44.10 -25.56 -6.93
N ALA A 13 43.43 -25.90 -5.82
CA ALA A 13 42.01 -26.20 -5.83
C ALA A 13 41.24 -24.89 -6.05
N SER A 14 40.77 -24.67 -7.28
CA SER A 14 39.80 -23.62 -7.59
C SER A 14 38.50 -23.95 -6.88
N PHE A 15 38.26 -23.35 -5.71
CA PHE A 15 36.93 -23.33 -5.11
C PHE A 15 36.04 -22.46 -5.99
N SER A 16 35.20 -23.09 -6.81
CA SER A 16 34.08 -22.43 -7.45
C SER A 16 33.11 -22.01 -6.34
N THR A 17 33.15 -20.75 -5.94
CA THR A 17 32.08 -20.16 -5.14
C THR A 17 30.82 -20.20 -6.00
N VAL A 18 29.87 -21.06 -5.63
CA VAL A 18 28.51 -21.00 -6.18
C VAL A 18 27.94 -19.66 -5.71
N VAL A 19 27.95 -18.67 -6.60
CA VAL A 19 27.22 -17.42 -6.38
C VAL A 19 25.75 -17.76 -6.56
N PHE A 20 25.04 -17.96 -5.45
CA PHE A 20 23.58 -17.96 -5.47
C PHE A 20 23.15 -16.55 -5.87
N ALA A 21 22.60 -16.39 -7.07
CA ALA A 21 21.83 -15.21 -7.41
C ALA A 21 20.65 -15.15 -6.44
N GLY A 22 20.56 -14.09 -5.64
CA GLY A 22 19.46 -13.92 -4.70
C GLY A 22 18.11 -13.77 -5.39
N PRO A 23 17.01 -13.81 -4.62
CA PRO A 23 15.67 -13.75 -5.19
C PRO A 23 15.47 -12.43 -5.94
N LYS A 24 14.99 -12.51 -7.19
CA LYS A 24 14.54 -11.35 -7.94
C LYS A 24 13.02 -11.21 -7.78
N ILE A 25 12.55 -10.03 -7.43
CA ILE A 25 11.12 -9.74 -7.34
C ILE A 25 10.79 -8.53 -8.22
N GLU A 26 9.74 -8.66 -9.03
CA GLU A 26 9.13 -7.51 -9.69
C GLU A 26 7.92 -7.05 -8.88
N VAL A 27 7.86 -5.75 -8.56
CA VAL A 27 6.81 -5.18 -7.70
C VAL A 27 6.06 -4.08 -8.43
N LEU A 28 4.77 -4.32 -8.67
CA LEU A 28 3.83 -3.37 -9.26
C LEU A 28 3.20 -2.50 -8.16
N HIS A 29 3.33 -1.17 -8.25
CA HIS A 29 2.77 -0.25 -7.25
C HIS A 29 2.43 1.13 -7.85
N TRP A 30 1.70 1.96 -7.12
CA TRP A 30 1.39 3.34 -7.55
C TRP A 30 2.13 4.44 -6.76
N TRP A 31 3.01 4.05 -5.83
CA TRP A 31 3.88 4.97 -5.08
C TRP A 31 4.89 5.69 -5.97
N THR A 32 4.51 6.88 -6.43
CA THR A 32 5.25 7.63 -7.47
C THR A 32 5.51 9.09 -7.11
N SER A 33 4.81 9.65 -6.12
CA SER A 33 5.15 10.97 -5.59
C SER A 33 6.46 10.94 -4.80
N GLY A 34 7.07 12.12 -4.57
CA GLY A 34 8.36 12.19 -3.87
C GLY A 34 8.36 11.56 -2.47
N GLY A 35 7.27 11.74 -1.70
CA GLY A 35 7.13 11.14 -0.37
C GLY A 35 6.91 9.63 -0.42
N GLU A 36 6.06 9.16 -1.34
CA GLU A 36 5.81 7.73 -1.54
C GLU A 36 7.06 6.99 -2.03
N ALA A 37 7.79 7.56 -3.00
CA ALA A 37 9.03 7.01 -3.51
C ALA A 37 10.12 6.93 -2.42
N ALA A 38 10.19 7.94 -1.53
CA ALA A 38 11.10 7.91 -0.40
C ALA A 38 10.79 6.78 0.59
N ALA A 39 9.50 6.53 0.87
CA ALA A 39 9.07 5.41 1.71
C ALA A 39 9.38 4.06 1.04
N LEU A 40 9.07 3.91 -0.25
CA LEU A 40 9.36 2.68 -0.99
C LEU A 40 10.86 2.37 -1.05
N LYS A 41 11.69 3.41 -1.14
CA LYS A 41 13.15 3.25 -1.15
C LYS A 41 13.64 2.50 0.09
N VAL A 42 13.04 2.70 1.27
CA VAL A 42 13.40 1.97 2.49
C VAL A 42 13.20 0.46 2.31
N LEU A 43 12.06 0.04 1.74
CA LEU A 43 11.78 -1.37 1.47
C LEU A 43 12.73 -1.95 0.41
N LYS A 44 13.02 -1.19 -0.65
CA LYS A 44 13.96 -1.59 -1.70
C LYS A 44 15.37 -1.80 -1.17
N ASP A 45 15.85 -0.86 -0.35
CA ASP A 45 17.17 -0.93 0.27
C ASP A 45 17.26 -2.12 1.25
N ASP A 46 16.22 -2.36 2.05
CA ASP A 46 16.18 -3.50 2.98
C ASP A 46 16.16 -4.85 2.25
N PHE A 47 15.37 -4.97 1.18
CA PHE A 47 15.36 -6.18 0.35
C PHE A 47 16.74 -6.44 -0.29
N ALA A 48 17.40 -5.40 -0.80
CA ALA A 48 18.74 -5.49 -1.36
C ALA A 48 19.79 -5.86 -0.30
N ALA A 49 19.69 -5.30 0.91
CA ALA A 49 20.59 -5.64 2.02
C ALA A 49 20.47 -7.11 2.44
N ASN A 50 19.29 -7.72 2.25
CA ASN A 50 19.04 -9.15 2.48
C ASN A 50 19.33 -10.02 1.24
N GLY A 51 20.04 -9.48 0.24
CA GLY A 51 20.52 -10.22 -0.94
C GLY A 51 19.51 -10.33 -2.07
N GLY A 52 18.36 -9.67 -1.98
CA GLY A 52 17.36 -9.64 -3.04
C GLY A 52 17.64 -8.62 -4.14
N GLU A 53 17.05 -8.82 -5.31
CA GLU A 53 17.04 -7.85 -6.42
C GLU A 53 15.62 -7.33 -6.65
N TRP A 54 15.43 -6.03 -6.48
CA TRP A 54 14.14 -5.38 -6.69
C TRP A 54 14.02 -4.84 -8.12
N LEU A 55 13.09 -5.39 -8.88
CA LEU A 55 12.66 -4.89 -10.17
C LEU A 55 11.43 -3.99 -9.96
N ASP A 56 11.63 -2.70 -10.17
CA ASP A 56 10.63 -1.67 -9.88
C ASP A 56 9.63 -1.55 -11.03
N MET A 57 8.33 -1.62 -10.72
CA MET A 57 7.27 -1.42 -11.70
C MET A 57 6.28 -0.36 -11.19
N PRO A 58 6.66 0.93 -11.23
CA PRO A 58 5.77 2.01 -10.83
C PRO A 58 4.73 2.32 -11.92
N VAL A 59 3.47 2.46 -11.52
CA VAL A 59 2.39 2.96 -12.38
C VAL A 59 1.92 4.32 -11.83
N THR A 60 2.13 5.37 -12.60
CA THR A 60 1.69 6.72 -12.22
C THR A 60 0.16 6.81 -12.17
N GLY A 61 -0.35 7.34 -11.06
CA GLY A 61 -1.78 7.53 -10.84
C GLY A 61 -2.15 7.23 -9.39
N GLY A 62 -2.34 8.29 -8.60
CA GLY A 62 -2.76 8.16 -7.20
C GLY A 62 -4.04 7.35 -7.05
N GLY A 63 -4.20 6.67 -5.92
CA GLY A 63 -5.38 5.84 -5.64
C GLY A 63 -5.26 4.38 -6.10
N GLY A 64 -4.53 4.12 -7.19
CA GLY A 64 -4.19 2.77 -7.67
C GLY A 64 -5.00 2.26 -8.86
N ASP A 65 -5.91 3.05 -9.43
CA ASP A 65 -6.79 2.60 -10.53
C ASP A 65 -5.99 2.13 -11.76
N ALA A 66 -5.02 2.93 -12.22
CA ALA A 66 -4.16 2.58 -13.34
C ALA A 66 -3.29 1.36 -13.05
N ALA A 67 -2.81 1.23 -11.81
CA ALA A 67 -2.02 0.08 -11.35
C ALA A 67 -2.87 -1.21 -11.41
N ASN A 68 -4.12 -1.16 -10.93
CA ASN A 68 -5.05 -2.29 -10.98
C ASN A 68 -5.40 -2.70 -12.42
N VAL A 69 -5.62 -1.74 -13.34
CA VAL A 69 -5.85 -2.05 -14.76
C VAL A 69 -4.63 -2.76 -15.36
N THR A 70 -3.43 -2.27 -15.05
CA THR A 70 -2.17 -2.85 -15.53
C THR A 70 -1.97 -4.27 -14.97
N LEU A 71 -2.22 -4.46 -13.68
CA LEU A 71 -2.15 -5.76 -13.03
C LEU A 71 -3.10 -6.77 -13.69
N LYS A 72 -4.37 -6.41 -13.89
CA LYS A 72 -5.35 -7.28 -14.57
C LYS A 72 -4.89 -7.67 -15.97
N ALA A 73 -4.38 -6.71 -16.76
CA ALA A 73 -3.87 -6.99 -18.10
C ALA A 73 -2.69 -7.98 -18.09
N ARG A 74 -1.75 -7.82 -17.15
CA ARG A 74 -0.59 -8.69 -16.99
C ARG A 74 -0.96 -10.11 -16.55
N ILE A 75 -1.91 -10.24 -15.63
CA ILE A 75 -2.45 -11.53 -15.21
C ILE A 75 -3.08 -12.25 -16.41
N VAL A 76 -3.93 -11.57 -17.18
CA VAL A 76 -4.58 -12.15 -18.38
C VAL A 76 -3.56 -12.54 -19.45
N ALA A 77 -2.46 -11.79 -19.57
CA ALA A 77 -1.36 -12.10 -20.48
C ALA A 77 -0.47 -13.27 -20.01
N GLY A 78 -0.68 -13.82 -18.81
CA GLY A 78 0.15 -14.87 -18.23
C GLY A 78 1.52 -14.39 -17.77
N ASP A 79 1.66 -13.09 -17.51
CA ASP A 79 2.90 -12.44 -17.06
C ASP A 79 2.65 -11.58 -15.81
N PRO A 80 2.17 -12.17 -14.69
CA PRO A 80 1.96 -11.41 -13.45
C PRO A 80 3.29 -10.99 -12.82
N PRO A 81 3.34 -9.85 -12.09
CA PRO A 81 4.49 -9.48 -11.28
C PRO A 81 4.67 -10.46 -10.10
N SER A 82 5.85 -10.45 -9.47
CA SER A 82 6.09 -11.24 -8.26
C SER A 82 5.23 -10.78 -7.08
N ALA A 83 5.00 -9.47 -6.98
CA ALA A 83 4.09 -8.87 -6.01
C ALA A 83 3.40 -7.63 -6.60
N SER A 84 2.23 -7.30 -6.09
CA SER A 84 1.55 -6.04 -6.41
C SER A 84 1.00 -5.40 -5.16
N GLN A 85 1.04 -4.07 -5.12
CA GLN A 85 0.29 -3.29 -4.15
C GLN A 85 -1.21 -3.49 -4.43
N ILE A 86 -1.93 -4.08 -3.47
CA ILE A 86 -3.38 -4.32 -3.51
C ILE A 86 -3.94 -3.93 -2.14
N LYS A 87 -5.21 -3.49 -2.08
CA LYS A 87 -5.86 -3.06 -0.83
C LYS A 87 -7.20 -3.76 -0.65
N GLY A 88 -7.53 -4.06 0.60
CA GLY A 88 -8.90 -4.32 1.03
C GLY A 88 -9.59 -5.48 0.28
N PRO A 89 -10.88 -5.35 -0.08
CA PRO A 89 -11.65 -6.41 -0.71
C PRO A 89 -11.06 -6.95 -2.02
N THR A 90 -10.28 -6.15 -2.75
CA THR A 90 -9.65 -6.58 -4.01
C THR A 90 -8.67 -7.75 -3.82
N ILE A 91 -8.11 -7.95 -2.62
CA ILE A 91 -7.33 -9.16 -2.29
C ILE A 91 -8.19 -10.41 -2.48
N GLN A 92 -9.42 -10.38 -1.95
CA GLN A 92 -10.36 -11.52 -2.03
C GLN A 92 -10.89 -11.70 -3.45
N GLU A 93 -11.11 -10.61 -4.19
CA GLU A 93 -11.52 -10.69 -5.61
C GLU A 93 -10.50 -11.49 -6.42
N TYR A 94 -9.20 -11.17 -6.29
CA TYR A 94 -8.15 -11.90 -7.00
C TYR A 94 -7.99 -13.35 -6.51
N ASP A 95 -8.17 -13.62 -5.22
CA ASP A 95 -8.17 -14.99 -4.71
C ASP A 95 -9.32 -15.82 -5.30
N GLN A 96 -10.54 -15.26 -5.31
CA GLN A 96 -11.73 -15.90 -5.86
C GLN A 96 -11.66 -16.09 -7.38
N GLU A 97 -10.98 -15.19 -8.10
CA GLU A 97 -10.66 -15.35 -9.53
C GLU A 97 -9.60 -16.43 -9.78
N GLY A 98 -8.97 -16.98 -8.72
CA GLY A 98 -8.01 -18.08 -8.80
C GLY A 98 -6.62 -17.64 -9.30
N VAL A 99 -6.31 -16.34 -9.25
CA VAL A 99 -5.04 -15.80 -9.75
C VAL A 99 -3.97 -15.69 -8.66
N VAL A 100 -4.37 -15.86 -7.39
CA VAL A 100 -3.47 -15.94 -6.23
C VAL A 100 -3.14 -17.39 -5.90
N ALA A 101 -4.12 -18.30 -5.97
CA ALA A 101 -3.91 -19.71 -5.69
C ALA A 101 -2.91 -20.36 -6.68
N PRO A 102 -2.06 -21.31 -6.24
CA PRO A 102 -1.95 -21.86 -4.88
C PRO A 102 -0.96 -21.10 -3.97
N TYR A 103 -0.54 -19.88 -4.36
CA TYR A 103 0.53 -19.15 -3.69
C TYR A 103 0.03 -18.47 -2.40
N ASN A 104 0.88 -18.49 -1.37
CA ASN A 104 0.64 -17.82 -0.10
C ASN A 104 1.97 -17.56 0.62
N ILE A 105 1.92 -16.76 1.70
CA ILE A 105 3.05 -16.41 2.57
C ILE A 105 2.83 -16.89 4.01
N ASP A 106 1.95 -17.88 4.21
CA ASP A 106 1.48 -18.31 5.53
C ASP A 106 2.61 -18.90 6.39
N ALA A 107 3.55 -19.60 5.76
CA ALA A 107 4.72 -20.13 6.47
C ALA A 107 5.56 -19.01 7.13
N VAL A 108 5.68 -17.85 6.48
CA VAL A 108 6.35 -16.67 7.05
C VAL A 108 5.51 -16.08 8.17
N ALA A 109 4.21 -15.89 7.91
CA ALA A 109 3.28 -15.33 8.88
C ALA A 109 3.22 -16.15 10.19
N GLN A 110 3.22 -17.48 10.09
CA GLN A 110 3.27 -18.37 11.25
C GLN A 110 4.61 -18.31 11.98
N ALA A 111 5.73 -18.31 11.25
CA ALA A 111 7.06 -18.25 11.86
C ALA A 111 7.30 -16.93 12.61
N GLU A 112 6.72 -15.84 12.13
CA GLU A 112 6.80 -14.50 12.72
C GLU A 112 5.65 -14.17 13.68
N GLY A 113 4.67 -15.06 13.83
CA GLY A 113 3.56 -14.89 14.77
C GLY A 113 2.60 -13.75 14.41
N TRP A 114 2.27 -13.57 13.11
CA TRP A 114 1.47 -12.43 12.65
C TRP A 114 0.09 -12.30 13.30
N ASP A 115 -0.56 -13.42 13.63
CA ASP A 115 -1.87 -13.40 14.31
C ASP A 115 -1.80 -12.82 15.73
N ASP A 116 -0.62 -12.82 16.37
CA ASP A 116 -0.40 -12.18 17.67
C ASP A 116 0.03 -10.71 17.54
N LEU A 117 0.57 -10.33 16.38
CA LEU A 117 1.10 -8.99 16.11
C LEU A 117 0.05 -8.03 15.52
N LEU A 118 -0.89 -8.56 14.74
CA LEU A 118 -1.85 -7.77 13.98
C LEU A 118 -3.20 -7.67 14.69
N ASP A 119 -3.87 -6.54 14.51
CA ASP A 119 -5.29 -6.45 14.86
C ASP A 119 -6.08 -7.51 14.07
N PRO A 120 -7.04 -8.23 14.68
CA PRO A 120 -7.77 -9.32 14.02
C PRO A 120 -8.44 -8.93 12.70
N MET A 121 -8.92 -7.67 12.58
CA MET A 121 -9.52 -7.19 11.34
C MET A 121 -8.46 -7.01 10.24
N ILE A 122 -7.27 -6.52 10.60
CA ILE A 122 -6.16 -6.37 9.66
C ILE A 122 -5.65 -7.74 9.22
N ALA A 123 -5.45 -8.66 10.17
CA ALA A 123 -5.08 -10.04 9.89
C ALA A 123 -6.06 -10.68 8.89
N ALA A 124 -7.36 -10.62 9.18
CA ALA A 124 -8.41 -11.24 8.38
C ALA A 124 -8.39 -10.75 6.92
N VAL A 125 -8.31 -9.44 6.67
CA VAL A 125 -8.33 -8.87 5.29
C VAL A 125 -7.17 -9.36 4.42
N HIS A 126 -6.06 -9.79 5.02
CA HIS A 126 -4.86 -10.24 4.31
C HIS A 126 -4.78 -11.77 4.15
N LYS A 127 -5.76 -12.50 4.67
CA LYS A 127 -5.91 -13.96 4.50
C LYS A 127 -6.78 -14.26 3.29
N CYS A 128 -6.39 -15.26 2.50
CA CYS A 128 -7.19 -15.77 1.39
C CYS A 128 -8.36 -16.64 1.91
N GLU A 129 -9.13 -17.25 1.02
CA GLU A 129 -10.26 -18.12 1.34
C GLU A 129 -11.29 -17.40 2.22
N ASN A 130 -11.74 -16.24 1.74
CA ASN A 130 -12.70 -15.37 2.43
C ASN A 130 -12.24 -14.97 3.84
N ASN A 131 -11.03 -14.42 3.93
CA ASN A 131 -10.44 -13.90 5.17
C ASN A 131 -10.18 -14.96 6.27
N SER A 132 -10.16 -16.24 5.93
CA SER A 132 -10.09 -17.34 6.92
C SER A 132 -8.99 -18.36 6.68
N GLY A 133 -8.40 -18.36 5.49
CA GLY A 133 -7.35 -19.27 5.08
C GLY A 133 -5.93 -18.72 5.33
N PRO A 134 -4.95 -19.16 4.52
CA PRO A 134 -3.56 -18.73 4.66
C PRO A 134 -3.39 -17.24 4.34
N TYR A 135 -2.38 -16.61 4.95
CA TYR A 135 -1.96 -15.27 4.54
C TYR A 135 -1.49 -15.27 3.09
N CYS A 136 -2.09 -14.41 2.26
CA CYS A 136 -1.69 -14.23 0.86
C CYS A 136 -1.33 -12.79 0.51
N ALA A 137 -1.47 -11.88 1.47
CA ALA A 137 -0.97 -10.52 1.39
C ALA A 137 -0.23 -10.14 2.69
N ALA A 138 0.74 -9.23 2.58
CA ALA A 138 1.50 -8.71 3.71
C ALA A 138 1.05 -7.26 3.99
N PRO A 139 0.53 -6.92 5.18
CA PRO A 139 0.18 -5.55 5.53
C PRO A 139 1.46 -4.71 5.68
N VAL A 140 1.50 -3.54 5.03
CA VAL A 140 2.66 -2.63 5.11
C VAL A 140 2.39 -1.44 6.03
N ASN A 141 1.15 -0.96 6.11
CA ASN A 141 0.80 0.20 6.92
C ASN A 141 -0.71 0.29 7.20
N ILE A 142 -1.08 1.30 8.01
CA ILE A 142 -2.45 1.75 8.20
C ILE A 142 -2.50 3.24 7.86
N HIS A 143 -3.06 3.58 6.70
CA HIS A 143 -3.35 4.97 6.35
C HIS A 143 -4.67 5.42 6.97
N ARG A 144 -4.71 6.66 7.44
CA ARG A 144 -5.92 7.33 7.91
C ARG A 144 -6.34 8.38 6.89
N ILE A 145 -7.60 8.33 6.45
CA ILE A 145 -8.11 9.13 5.32
C ILE A 145 -8.90 10.37 5.75
N ASP A 146 -9.46 10.37 6.94
CA ASP A 146 -10.33 11.41 7.51
C ASP A 146 -9.53 12.58 8.13
N TRP A 147 -8.42 12.98 7.51
CA TRP A 147 -7.61 14.13 7.94
C TRP A 147 -7.98 15.41 7.19
N ILE A 148 -7.95 16.55 7.90
CA ILE A 148 -7.91 17.89 7.31
C ILE A 148 -6.54 18.49 7.57
N TRP A 149 -5.86 18.90 6.51
CA TRP A 149 -4.56 19.56 6.58
C TRP A 149 -4.74 21.07 6.37
N ALA A 150 -4.16 21.88 7.26
CA ALA A 150 -4.25 23.33 7.20
C ALA A 150 -2.86 23.98 7.09
N ASN A 151 -2.76 25.04 6.28
CA ASN A 151 -1.55 25.87 6.26
C ASN A 151 -1.59 26.83 7.45
N LYS A 152 -0.75 26.55 8.45
CA LYS A 152 -0.65 27.34 9.68
C LYS A 152 -0.44 28.84 9.42
N SER A 153 0.47 29.21 8.53
CA SER A 153 0.75 30.63 8.26
C SER A 153 -0.45 31.35 7.65
N VAL A 154 -1.20 30.68 6.78
CA VAL A 154 -2.41 31.23 6.17
C VAL A 154 -3.50 31.39 7.23
N PHE A 155 -3.69 30.39 8.09
CA PHE A 155 -4.66 30.44 9.17
C PHE A 155 -4.34 31.54 10.17
N ASP A 156 -3.09 31.62 10.64
CA ASP A 156 -2.64 32.64 11.59
C ASP A 156 -2.81 34.07 11.00
N SER A 157 -2.42 34.29 9.74
CA SER A 157 -2.55 35.61 9.07
C SER A 157 -3.99 36.06 8.87
N ASN A 158 -4.93 35.11 8.82
CA ASN A 158 -6.34 35.39 8.71
C ASN A 158 -7.06 35.26 10.06
N GLY A 159 -6.35 35.07 11.18
CA GLY A 159 -6.97 34.88 12.49
C GLY A 159 -8.00 33.75 12.52
N ILE A 160 -7.64 32.60 11.95
CA ILE A 160 -8.44 31.37 11.90
C ILE A 160 -7.78 30.36 12.84
N SER A 161 -8.55 29.77 13.76
CA SER A 161 -8.12 28.60 14.55
C SER A 161 -8.48 27.32 13.80
N MET A 162 -7.83 26.20 14.10
CA MET A 162 -8.17 24.92 13.47
C MET A 162 -9.64 24.56 13.78
N PRO A 163 -10.49 24.37 12.76
CA PRO A 163 -11.89 24.00 12.96
C PRO A 163 -12.04 22.65 13.65
N THR A 164 -13.04 22.56 14.52
CA THR A 164 -13.45 21.34 15.21
C THR A 164 -14.88 20.91 14.87
N THR A 165 -15.60 21.74 14.12
CA THR A 165 -16.95 21.47 13.63
C THR A 165 -17.11 21.83 12.16
N TRP A 166 -18.16 21.33 11.50
CA TRP A 166 -18.47 21.69 10.12
C TRP A 166 -18.80 23.17 9.94
N ASP A 167 -19.51 23.76 10.90
CA ASP A 167 -19.83 25.20 10.87
C ASP A 167 -18.56 26.05 10.97
N GLU A 168 -17.62 25.68 11.83
CA GLU A 168 -16.32 26.33 11.92
C GLU A 168 -15.49 26.14 10.64
N LEU A 169 -15.55 24.96 10.02
CA LEU A 169 -14.85 24.68 8.76
C LEU A 169 -15.40 25.56 7.62
N ASN A 170 -16.72 25.67 7.51
CA ASN A 170 -17.37 26.52 6.51
C ASN A 170 -17.08 28.00 6.76
N ALA A 171 -17.13 28.46 8.01
CA ALA A 171 -16.78 29.84 8.37
C ALA A 171 -15.29 30.16 8.06
N ALA A 172 -14.38 29.21 8.28
CA ALA A 172 -12.99 29.34 7.88
C ALA A 172 -12.85 29.43 6.35
N ALA A 173 -13.58 28.61 5.60
CA ALA A 173 -13.59 28.64 4.14
C ALA A 173 -14.09 29.98 3.58
N ASP A 174 -15.21 30.50 4.09
CA ASP A 174 -15.76 31.79 3.69
C ASP A 174 -14.75 32.93 3.92
N LYS A 175 -14.06 32.92 5.06
CA LYS A 175 -13.05 33.93 5.39
C LYS A 175 -11.86 33.88 4.44
N LEU A 176 -11.40 32.69 4.08
CA LEU A 176 -10.32 32.50 3.11
C LEU A 176 -10.73 32.96 1.71
N GLN A 177 -11.95 32.63 1.27
CA GLN A 177 -12.49 33.08 -0.02
C GLN A 177 -12.64 34.59 -0.08
N ALA A 178 -13.12 35.23 0.98
CA ALA A 178 -13.22 36.69 1.07
C ALA A 178 -11.85 37.38 1.01
N ALA A 179 -10.78 36.70 1.43
CA ALA A 179 -9.40 37.14 1.28
C ALA A 179 -8.80 36.83 -0.10
N GLY A 180 -9.59 36.29 -1.04
CA GLY A 180 -9.14 35.90 -2.38
C GLY A 180 -8.28 34.62 -2.41
N LEU A 181 -8.33 33.80 -1.36
CA LEU A 181 -7.57 32.57 -1.25
C LEU A 181 -8.43 31.35 -1.62
N VAL A 182 -7.76 30.30 -2.07
CA VAL A 182 -8.39 28.98 -2.22
C VAL A 182 -8.62 28.41 -0.82
N ALA A 183 -9.90 28.25 -0.44
CA ALA A 183 -10.28 27.73 0.87
C ALA A 183 -9.97 26.24 1.04
N PHE A 184 -10.16 25.45 -0.02
CA PHE A 184 -9.94 24.01 0.00
C PHE A 184 -9.17 23.60 -1.25
N ALA A 185 -7.93 23.16 -1.05
CA ALA A 185 -7.09 22.66 -2.13
C ALA A 185 -7.53 21.23 -2.46
N HIS A 186 -8.07 21.06 -3.67
CA HIS A 186 -8.66 19.80 -4.12
C HIS A 186 -8.25 19.51 -5.55
N GLY A 187 -8.03 18.23 -5.87
CA GLY A 187 -7.87 17.78 -7.24
C GLY A 187 -9.16 17.12 -7.74
N GLY A 188 -9.56 17.41 -8.97
CA GLY A 188 -10.83 16.95 -9.54
C GLY A 188 -10.77 15.54 -10.13
N GLN A 189 -10.20 14.58 -9.41
CA GLN A 189 -10.20 13.16 -9.82
C GLN A 189 -11.25 12.38 -9.02
N PRO A 190 -11.95 11.39 -9.61
CA PRO A 190 -13.01 10.66 -8.93
C PRO A 190 -12.60 10.06 -7.57
N TRP A 191 -11.38 9.53 -7.45
CA TRP A 191 -10.90 8.97 -6.18
C TRP A 191 -10.67 10.05 -5.10
N GLN A 192 -10.33 11.28 -5.51
CA GLN A 192 -10.18 12.41 -4.60
C GLN A 192 -11.55 12.90 -4.14
N ASP A 193 -12.51 13.00 -5.06
CA ASP A 193 -13.90 13.33 -4.74
C ASP A 193 -14.49 12.31 -3.77
N ALA A 194 -14.28 11.01 -4.02
CA ALA A 194 -14.71 9.93 -3.14
C ALA A 194 -14.07 10.03 -1.75
N THR A 195 -12.77 10.33 -1.67
CA THR A 195 -12.07 10.51 -0.37
C THR A 195 -12.68 11.64 0.44
N VAL A 196 -12.98 12.78 -0.19
CA VAL A 196 -13.66 13.90 0.48
C VAL A 196 -15.07 13.51 0.90
N PHE A 197 -15.82 12.84 0.02
CA PHE A 197 -17.16 12.37 0.31
C PHE A 197 -17.20 11.44 1.53
N GLU A 198 -16.29 10.47 1.62
CA GLU A 198 -16.22 9.53 2.74
C GLU A 198 -15.97 10.24 4.07
N ALA A 199 -15.04 11.20 4.09
CA ALA A 199 -14.76 12.00 5.28
C ALA A 199 -15.96 12.87 5.70
N VAL A 200 -16.66 13.47 4.73
CA VAL A 200 -17.88 14.26 4.98
C VAL A 200 -19.02 13.38 5.48
N ALA A 201 -19.28 12.25 4.83
CA ALA A 201 -20.34 11.32 5.20
C ALA A 201 -20.12 10.77 6.62
N LEU A 202 -18.88 10.39 6.95
CA LEU A 202 -18.51 9.97 8.29
C LEU A 202 -18.66 11.12 9.30
N GLY A 203 -18.19 12.33 8.96
CA GLY A 203 -18.21 13.47 9.88
C GLY A 203 -19.61 14.04 10.14
N ILE A 204 -20.55 13.93 9.19
CA ILE A 204 -21.92 14.41 9.36
C ILE A 204 -22.82 13.32 9.95
N GLY A 205 -22.78 12.11 9.39
CA GLY A 205 -23.67 11.01 9.80
C GLY A 205 -23.15 10.18 10.98
N GLY A 206 -21.85 10.26 11.27
CA GLY A 206 -21.19 9.45 12.29
C GLY A 206 -20.89 8.02 11.84
N ASN A 207 -20.19 7.30 12.71
CA ASN A 207 -19.65 5.96 12.41
C ASN A 207 -20.73 4.92 12.03
N ASN A 208 -21.85 4.91 12.74
CA ASN A 208 -22.92 3.92 12.48
C ASN A 208 -23.59 4.18 11.14
N TYR A 209 -23.89 5.45 10.83
CA TYR A 209 -24.40 5.82 9.51
C TYR A 209 -23.42 5.39 8.43
N TYR A 210 -22.14 5.74 8.55
CA TYR A 210 -21.14 5.41 7.55
C TYR A 210 -21.06 3.90 7.29
N LYS A 211 -20.96 3.10 8.36
CA LYS A 211 -20.91 1.63 8.25
C LYS A 211 -22.16 1.06 7.60
N ASN A 212 -23.34 1.47 8.04
CA ASN A 212 -24.59 0.91 7.51
C ASN A 212 -24.77 1.27 6.03
N CYS A 213 -24.52 2.53 5.66
CA CYS A 213 -24.78 3.01 4.30
C CYS A 213 -23.72 2.56 3.30
N TYR A 214 -22.44 2.68 3.66
CA TYR A 214 -21.33 2.60 2.70
C TYR A 214 -20.46 1.35 2.88
N VAL A 215 -20.58 0.63 4.00
CA VAL A 215 -19.90 -0.66 4.19
C VAL A 215 -20.87 -1.82 4.03
N ASN A 216 -21.99 -1.79 4.75
CA ASN A 216 -23.01 -2.85 4.73
C ASN A 216 -24.02 -2.68 3.59
N LEU A 217 -24.02 -1.51 2.93
CA LEU A 217 -24.89 -1.17 1.80
C LEU A 217 -26.39 -1.35 2.12
N GLU A 218 -26.83 -0.93 3.32
CA GLU A 218 -28.23 -1.01 3.72
C GLU A 218 -29.11 -0.10 2.83
N GLU A 219 -30.09 -0.70 2.14
CA GLU A 219 -30.89 0.00 1.13
C GLU A 219 -31.68 1.20 1.67
N ASN A 220 -32.08 1.15 2.94
CA ASN A 220 -32.85 2.22 3.62
C ASN A 220 -32.08 3.54 3.72
N CYS A 221 -30.76 3.52 3.55
CA CYS A 221 -29.93 4.72 3.58
C CYS A 221 -29.36 5.10 2.21
N LEU A 222 -29.48 4.22 1.21
CA LEU A 222 -28.97 4.41 -0.15
C LEU A 222 -30.03 4.96 -1.12
N ARG A 223 -31.29 4.99 -0.71
CA ARG A 223 -32.41 5.49 -1.52
C ARG A 223 -32.86 6.86 -0.99
N SER A 224 -32.75 7.88 -1.84
CA SER A 224 -33.29 9.24 -1.64
C SER A 224 -34.80 9.29 -1.80
#